data_AF-A0A3D2IFK5-F1
#
_entry.id   AF-A0A3D2IFK5-F1
#
_cell.length_a   1.000
_cell.length_b   1.000
_cell.length_c   1.000
_cell.angle_alpha   90.00
_cell.angle_beta   90.00
_cell.angle_gamma   90.00
#
_symmetry.space_group_name_H-M   'P 1'
#
loop_
_entity.id
_entity.type
_entity.pdbx_description
1 polymer ?
#
loop_
_entity_poly.entity_id
_entity_poly.type
_entity_poly.pdbx_seq_one_letter_code
_entity_poly.pdbx_strand_id
1 'polypeptide(L)'
;MSLKKWFAENWVDIGAPKKGGGYKKCGRSKQKKDAKRKYPKCVPAAKAARMTKAQIKSAVSRKRAKKQGVGGKPTNVKTIIKKRSK
;
A
#
# COMPACT_ATOMS: atom_id res chain seq x y z
N MET A 1 -1.53 -4.19 19.99
CA MET A 1 -1.41 -2.88 19.32
C MET A 1 -2.67 -2.09 19.60
N SER A 2 -2.60 -0.96 20.33
CA SER A 2 -3.78 -0.12 20.53
C SER A 2 -4.10 0.67 19.26
N LEU A 3 -5.38 1.02 19.07
CA LEU A 3 -5.82 1.89 17.97
C LEU A 3 -5.07 3.24 17.98
N LYS A 4 -4.81 3.79 19.17
CA LYS A 4 -4.01 5.03 19.34
C LYS A 4 -2.63 4.91 18.69
N LYS A 5 -1.94 3.78 18.89
CA LYS A 5 -0.64 3.52 18.27
C LYS A 5 -0.76 3.43 16.75
N TRP A 6 -1.78 2.74 16.23
CA TRP A 6 -2.00 2.59 14.79
C TRP A 6 -2.24 3.92 14.07
N PHE A 7 -3.01 4.84 14.68
CA PHE A 7 -3.25 6.17 14.12
C PHE A 7 -2.02 7.10 14.22
N ALA A 8 -1.18 6.93 15.24
CA ALA A 8 0.05 7.70 15.41
C ALA A 8 1.18 7.26 14.46
N GLU A 9 1.05 6.09 13.81
CA GLU A 9 2.06 5.61 12.87
C GLU A 9 2.13 6.48 11.60
N ASN A 10 3.36 6.71 11.12
CA ASN A 10 3.57 7.40 9.85
C ASN A 10 3.27 6.47 8.66
N TRP A 11 2.08 6.61 8.06
CA TRP A 11 1.66 5.80 6.92
C TRP A 11 2.19 6.35 5.58
N VAL A 12 2.82 5.48 4.79
CA VAL A 12 3.40 5.82 3.49
C VAL A 12 2.87 4.94 2.36
N ASP A 13 2.83 5.47 1.14
CA ASP A 13 2.48 4.72 -0.07
C ASP A 13 3.73 4.14 -0.75
N ILE A 14 3.94 2.83 -0.57
CA ILE A 14 5.08 2.13 -1.20
C ILE A 14 4.99 2.06 -2.73
N GLY A 15 3.85 2.41 -3.31
CA GLY A 15 3.67 2.55 -4.76
C GLY A 15 4.06 3.92 -5.31
N ALA A 16 4.50 4.86 -4.45
CA ALA A 16 4.88 6.22 -4.80
C ALA A 16 6.26 6.59 -4.20
N PRO A 17 7.37 6.04 -4.75
CA PRO A 17 8.71 6.38 -4.31
C PRO A 17 9.05 7.86 -4.60
N LYS A 18 9.91 8.46 -3.76
CA LYS A 18 10.44 9.81 -3.96
C LYS A 18 11.83 9.75 -4.61
N LYS A 19 12.18 10.80 -5.36
CA LYS A 19 13.56 11.03 -5.80
C LYS A 19 14.38 11.38 -4.55
N GLY A 20 15.40 10.58 -4.23
CA GLY A 20 16.17 10.70 -2.98
C GLY A 20 15.81 9.68 -1.88
N GLY A 21 14.91 8.72 -2.16
CA GLY A 21 14.59 7.63 -1.24
C GLY A 21 13.32 7.85 -0.42
N GLY A 22 12.85 6.76 0.19
CA GLY A 22 11.57 6.73 0.90
C GLY A 22 10.34 6.86 -0.01
N TYR A 23 9.20 7.14 0.63
CA TYR A 23 7.87 7.07 0.01
C TYR A 23 7.03 8.30 0.34
N LYS A 24 6.08 8.64 -0.54
CA LYS A 24 5.10 9.70 -0.30
C LYS A 24 4.12 9.30 0.82
N LYS A 25 3.55 10.29 1.52
CA LYS A 25 2.53 10.07 2.55
C LYS A 25 1.35 9.28 1.95
N CYS A 26 0.84 8.29 2.67
CA CYS A 26 -0.28 7.51 2.17
C CYS A 26 -1.59 8.28 2.30
N GLY A 27 -2.45 8.14 1.30
CA GLY A 27 -3.78 8.71 1.31
C GLY A 27 -4.33 8.94 -0.08
N ARG A 28 -5.64 9.11 -0.16
CA ARG A 28 -6.33 9.53 -1.38
C ARG A 28 -7.36 10.58 -0.98
N SER A 29 -7.29 11.75 -1.60
CA SER A 29 -8.34 12.75 -1.44
C SER A 29 -9.52 12.41 -2.35
N LYS A 30 -10.69 12.99 -2.05
CA LYS A 30 -11.90 12.86 -2.89
C LYS A 30 -11.82 13.71 -4.18
N GLN A 31 -10.71 14.42 -4.42
CA GLN A 31 -10.58 15.32 -5.56
C GLN A 31 -10.49 14.54 -6.87
N LYS A 32 -11.08 15.08 -7.94
CA LYS A 32 -11.04 14.48 -9.30
C LYS A 32 -9.60 14.22 -9.79
N LYS A 33 -8.63 15.07 -9.40
CA LYS A 33 -7.20 14.89 -9.69
C LYS A 33 -6.64 13.59 -9.06
N ASP A 34 -7.16 13.21 -7.89
CA ASP A 34 -6.82 11.96 -7.20
C ASP A 34 -7.55 10.74 -7.74
N ALA A 35 -8.58 10.91 -8.56
CA ALA A 35 -9.23 9.79 -9.25
C ALA A 35 -8.31 9.17 -10.32
N LYS A 36 -7.44 9.97 -10.94
CA LYS A 36 -6.52 9.52 -12.01
C LYS A 36 -5.32 8.71 -11.50
N ARG A 37 -4.92 8.86 -10.22
CA ARG A 37 -3.81 8.07 -9.65
C ARG A 37 -4.22 6.62 -9.38
N LYS A 38 -3.28 5.69 -9.56
CA LYS A 38 -3.44 4.29 -9.17
C LYS A 38 -3.67 4.19 -7.65
N TYR A 39 -4.40 3.16 -7.21
CA TYR A 39 -4.71 2.98 -5.79
C TYR A 39 -3.40 2.83 -4.96
N PRO A 40 -3.25 3.58 -3.84
CA PRO A 40 -2.05 3.53 -3.02
C PRO A 40 -2.00 2.24 -2.20
N LYS A 41 -0.79 1.74 -1.92
CA LYS A 41 -0.56 0.66 -0.95
C LYS A 41 0.02 1.25 0.33
N CYS A 42 -0.86 1.55 1.29
CA CYS A 42 -0.45 2.05 2.59
C CYS A 42 0.21 0.96 3.44
N VAL A 43 1.34 1.31 4.06
CA VAL A 43 2.00 0.59 5.14
C VAL A 43 2.68 1.60 6.09
N PRO A 44 2.95 1.25 7.35
CA PRO A 44 3.75 2.10 8.23
C PRO A 44 5.17 2.28 7.69
N ALA A 45 5.75 3.47 7.86
CA ALA A 45 7.08 3.81 7.37
C ALA A 45 8.15 2.83 7.90
N ALA A 46 8.07 2.46 9.18
CA ALA A 46 8.96 1.47 9.79
C ALA A 46 8.86 0.09 9.11
N LYS A 47 7.66 -0.29 8.65
CA LYS A 47 7.47 -1.54 7.89
C LYS A 47 7.99 -1.40 6.47
N ALA A 48 7.75 -0.27 5.80
CA ALA A 48 8.25 0.01 4.46
C ALA A 48 9.77 -0.05 4.38
N ALA A 49 10.47 0.49 5.38
CA ALA A 49 11.93 0.46 5.46
C ALA A 49 12.50 -0.98 5.53
N ARG A 50 11.73 -1.93 6.07
CA ARG A 50 12.11 -3.34 6.16
C ARG A 50 11.71 -4.17 4.93
N MET A 51 10.96 -3.61 4.00
CA MET A 51 10.50 -4.34 2.81
C MET A 51 11.53 -4.23 1.68
N THR A 52 11.79 -5.36 1.01
CA THR A 52 12.64 -5.37 -0.18
C THR A 52 11.90 -4.81 -1.40
N LYS A 53 12.63 -4.34 -2.42
CA LYS A 53 12.06 -3.86 -3.69
C LYS A 53 11.10 -4.89 -4.32
N ALA A 54 11.45 -6.18 -4.26
CA ALA A 54 10.62 -7.26 -4.78
C ALA A 54 9.32 -7.43 -3.99
N GLN A 55 9.38 -7.38 -2.66
CA GLN A 55 8.19 -7.43 -1.81
C GLN A 55 7.26 -6.25 -2.07
N ILE A 56 7.81 -5.05 -2.23
CA ILE A 56 7.06 -3.83 -2.53
C ILE A 56 6.37 -3.94 -3.88
N LYS A 57 7.10 -4.32 -4.93
CA LYS A 57 6.55 -4.54 -6.28
C LYS A 57 5.40 -5.56 -6.25
N SER A 58 5.59 -6.70 -5.57
CA SER A 58 4.56 -7.72 -5.41
C SER A 58 3.32 -7.19 -4.68
N ALA A 59 3.50 -6.49 -3.56
CA ALA A 59 2.40 -5.94 -2.77
C ALA A 59 1.58 -4.89 -3.54
N VAL A 60 2.26 -4.00 -4.27
CA VAL A 60 1.63 -2.97 -5.10
C VAL A 60 0.87 -3.62 -6.26
N SER A 61 1.49 -4.58 -6.95
CA SER A 61 0.88 -5.30 -8.07
C SER A 61 -0.40 -6.01 -7.64
N ARG A 62 -0.34 -6.80 -6.56
CA ARG A 62 -1.51 -7.52 -6.03
C ARG A 62 -2.66 -6.60 -5.66
N LYS A 63 -2.37 -5.47 -4.99
CA LYS A 63 -3.40 -4.50 -4.62
C LYS A 63 -4.07 -3.90 -5.87
N ARG A 64 -3.30 -3.62 -6.91
CA ARG A 64 -3.80 -2.99 -8.15
C ARG A 64 -4.46 -3.99 -9.11
N ALA A 65 -4.22 -5.30 -8.94
CA ALA A 65 -4.81 -6.35 -9.76
C ALA A 65 -6.31 -6.56 -9.51
N LYS A 66 -6.87 -6.03 -8.42
CA LYS A 66 -8.29 -6.14 -8.09
C LYS A 66 -8.90 -4.74 -7.95
N LYS A 67 -10.10 -4.55 -8.52
CA LYS A 67 -10.91 -3.34 -8.27
C LYS A 67 -11.13 -3.22 -6.77
N GLN A 68 -10.97 -2.01 -6.23
CA GLN A 68 -11.10 -1.71 -4.80
C GLN A 68 -12.43 -1.01 -4.56
N GLY A 69 -13.10 -1.28 -3.43
CA GLY A 69 -14.36 -0.61 -3.09
C GLY A 69 -15.57 -1.16 -3.82
N VAL A 70 -15.51 -2.40 -4.31
CA VAL A 70 -16.65 -3.07 -4.96
C VAL A 70 -17.78 -3.21 -3.93
N GLY A 71 -18.95 -2.64 -4.22
CA GLY A 71 -20.09 -2.62 -3.28
C GLY A 71 -19.82 -1.86 -1.98
N GLY A 72 -18.93 -0.86 -2.00
CA GLY A 72 -18.58 -0.05 -0.82
C GLY A 72 -17.65 -0.75 0.19
N LYS A 73 -17.23 -1.99 -0.08
CA LYS A 73 -16.37 -2.77 0.83
C LYS A 73 -14.91 -2.81 0.34
N PRO A 74 -13.92 -2.80 1.25
CA PRO A 74 -12.52 -3.05 0.90
C PRO A 74 -12.35 -4.41 0.22
N THR A 75 -11.54 -4.46 -0.83
CA THR A 75 -11.25 -5.72 -1.54
C THR A 75 -9.97 -6.33 -0.98
N ASN A 76 -10.12 -7.42 -0.22
CA ASN A 76 -9.00 -8.11 0.39
C ASN A 76 -8.16 -8.86 -0.65
N VAL A 77 -6.85 -8.67 -0.61
CA VAL A 77 -5.88 -9.36 -1.47
C VAL A 77 -4.95 -10.21 -0.61
N LYS A 78 -4.64 -11.44 -1.05
CA LYS A 78 -3.73 -12.36 -0.32
C LYS A 78 -2.39 -11.68 -0.08
N THR A 79 -1.94 -11.58 1.17
CA THR A 79 -0.72 -10.85 1.58
C THR A 79 0.57 -11.66 1.40
N ILE A 80 0.48 -12.98 1.54
CA ILE A 80 1.57 -13.95 1.40
C ILE A 80 1.16 -14.93 0.30
N ILE A 81 2.03 -15.13 -0.69
CA ILE A 81 1.87 -16.20 -1.68
C ILE A 81 2.80 -17.32 -1.20
N LYS A 82 2.26 -18.52 -0.94
CA LYS A 82 3.11 -19.70 -0.72
C LYS A 82 4.06 -19.81 -1.91
N LYS A 83 5.37 -19.98 -1.67
CA LYS A 83 6.29 -20.37 -2.75
C LYS A 83 5.68 -21.61 -3.41
N ARG A 84 5.58 -21.63 -4.75
CA ARG A 84 5.37 -22.90 -5.44
C ARG A 84 6.56 -23.77 -5.05
N SER A 85 6.31 -24.91 -4.40
CA SER A 85 7.31 -25.98 -4.35
C SER A 85 7.64 -26.31 -5.80
N LYS A 86 8.94 -26.37 -6.11
CA LYS A 86 9.38 -26.97 -7.37
C LYS A 86 9.05 -28.45 -7.33
#